data_AF-A0A8C2YS12-F1
#
_entry.id   AF-A0A8C2YS12-F1
#
_cell.length_a   1.000
_cell.length_b   1.000
_cell.length_c   1.000
_cell.angle_alpha   90.00
_cell.angle_beta   90.00
_cell.angle_gamma   90.00
#
_symmetry.space_group_name_H-M   'P 1'
#
loop_
_entity.id
_entity.type
_entity.pdbx_description
1 polymer ?
#
loop_
_entity_poly.entity_id
_entity_poly.type
_entity_poly.pdbx_seq_one_letter_code
_entity_poly.pdbx_strand_id
1 'polypeptide(L)'
;MSLSMEELEATAQEVLGRLKSRQLFQSEWDTAAFVVFLTFVGTVLLLLLLVIAHCCCHCCCASPKPRKVRPGKERPKGMDNWAMEP
;
A
#
# COMPACT_ATOMS: atom_id res chain seq x y z
N MET A 1 -25.01 2.31 -16.33
CA MET A 1 -26.13 1.80 -15.52
C MET A 1 -25.92 2.34 -14.11
N SER A 2 -26.39 3.56 -13.86
CA SER A 2 -26.28 4.20 -12.55
C SER A 2 -27.40 3.65 -11.67
N LEU A 3 -27.08 2.71 -10.80
CA LEU A 3 -27.93 2.40 -9.64
C LEU A 3 -28.21 3.74 -8.95
N SER A 4 -29.47 4.15 -8.89
CA SER A 4 -29.91 5.32 -8.13
C SER A 4 -29.50 5.10 -6.67
N MET A 5 -28.93 6.13 -6.03
CA MET A 5 -28.47 6.01 -4.64
C MET A 5 -29.58 5.54 -3.70
N GLU A 6 -30.84 5.87 -4.03
CA GLU A 6 -32.05 5.42 -3.33
C GLU A 6 -32.24 3.89 -3.36
N GLU A 7 -31.96 3.21 -4.47
CA GLU A 7 -32.07 1.74 -4.57
C GLU A 7 -30.96 1.06 -3.75
N LEU A 8 -29.75 1.65 -3.73
CA LEU A 8 -28.64 1.17 -2.91
C LEU A 8 -28.94 1.35 -1.42
N GLU A 9 -29.53 2.48 -1.03
CA GLU A 9 -29.91 2.78 0.34
C GLU A 9 -31.04 1.88 0.82
N ALA A 10 -32.08 1.66 0.00
CA ALA A 10 -33.15 0.73 0.31
C ALA A 10 -32.63 -0.71 0.47
N THR A 11 -31.77 -1.15 -0.45
CA THR A 11 -31.15 -2.47 -0.37
C THR A 11 -30.26 -2.58 0.86
N ALA A 12 -29.47 -1.55 1.17
CA ALA A 12 -28.64 -1.49 2.38
C ALA A 12 -29.49 -1.56 3.65
N GLN A 13 -30.56 -0.78 3.76
CA GLN A 13 -31.49 -0.80 4.89
C GLN A 13 -32.16 -2.18 5.05
N GLU A 14 -32.52 -2.84 3.97
CA GLU A 14 -33.07 -4.21 3.97
C GLU A 14 -32.04 -5.22 4.50
N VAL A 15 -30.80 -5.22 3.98
CA VAL A 15 -29.77 -6.15 4.45
C VAL A 15 -29.29 -5.84 5.86
N LEU A 16 -29.14 -4.57 6.22
CA LEU A 16 -28.82 -4.15 7.60
C LEU A 16 -29.96 -4.49 8.55
N GLY A 17 -31.21 -4.30 8.14
CA GLY A 17 -32.40 -4.71 8.89
C GLY A 17 -32.42 -6.21 9.13
N ARG A 18 -32.07 -7.01 8.11
CA ARG A 18 -31.96 -8.48 8.19
C ARG A 18 -30.78 -8.94 9.03
N LEU A 19 -29.63 -8.27 8.94
CA LEU A 19 -28.44 -8.52 9.77
C LEU A 19 -28.67 -8.14 11.23
N LYS A 20 -29.51 -7.14 11.48
CA LYS A 20 -29.92 -6.70 12.83
C LYS A 20 -31.02 -7.59 13.42
N SER A 21 -31.96 -8.07 12.59
CA SER A 21 -33.04 -8.97 13.04
C SER A 21 -32.55 -10.40 13.26
N ARG A 22 -31.57 -10.87 12.48
CA ARG A 22 -30.83 -12.09 12.82
C ARG A 22 -29.93 -11.73 14.00
N GLN A 23 -30.17 -12.34 15.14
CA GLN A 23 -29.47 -12.16 16.43
C GLN A 23 -27.95 -12.45 16.37
N LEU A 24 -27.19 -11.75 15.53
CA LEU A 24 -25.72 -11.84 15.49
C LEU A 24 -25.05 -11.14 16.70
N PHE A 25 -25.84 -10.45 17.53
CA PHE A 25 -25.39 -9.64 18.67
C PHE A 25 -26.09 -10.01 19.99
N GLN A 26 -26.56 -11.25 20.14
CA GLN A 26 -27.31 -11.64 21.35
C GLN A 26 -26.39 -11.87 22.56
N SER A 27 -25.13 -12.23 22.33
CA SER A 27 -24.10 -12.40 23.34
C SER A 27 -23.03 -11.32 23.22
N GLU A 28 -22.53 -10.82 24.35
CA GLU A 28 -21.37 -9.93 24.39
C GLU A 28 -20.15 -10.57 23.70
N TRP A 29 -20.04 -11.89 23.75
CA TRP A 29 -18.98 -12.66 23.10
C TRP A 29 -19.09 -12.69 21.57
N ASP A 30 -20.31 -12.73 21.02
CA ASP A 30 -20.51 -12.70 19.56
C ASP A 30 -20.16 -11.32 18.99
N THR A 31 -20.52 -10.27 19.73
CA THR A 31 -20.12 -8.89 19.40
C THR A 31 -18.61 -8.74 19.45
N ALA A 32 -17.96 -9.23 20.51
CA ALA A 32 -16.51 -9.19 20.64
C ALA A 32 -15.82 -9.94 19.49
N ALA A 33 -16.28 -11.15 19.17
CA ALA A 33 -15.75 -11.93 18.05
C ALA A 33 -15.93 -11.21 16.71
N PHE A 34 -17.08 -10.56 16.50
CA PHE A 34 -17.36 -9.78 15.30
C PHE A 34 -16.43 -8.55 15.17
N VAL A 35 -16.19 -7.82 16.26
CA VAL A 35 -15.24 -6.69 16.28
C VAL A 35 -13.81 -7.16 15.99
N VAL A 36 -13.37 -8.28 16.60
CA VAL A 36 -12.06 -8.86 16.32
C VAL A 36 -11.93 -9.28 14.85
N PHE A 37 -12.98 -9.88 14.29
CA PHE A 37 -13.00 -10.24 12.87
C PHE A 37 -12.93 -9.01 11.95
N LEU A 38 -13.74 -7.98 12.21
CA LEU A 38 -13.73 -6.74 11.43
C LEU A 38 -12.40 -6.00 11.53
N THR A 39 -11.79 -5.95 12.71
CA THR A 39 -10.48 -5.33 12.90
C THR A 39 -9.38 -6.12 12.19
N PHE A 40 -9.42 -7.46 12.20
CA PHE A 40 -8.50 -8.27 11.41
C PHE A 40 -8.64 -8.01 9.91
N VAL A 41 -9.86 -8.10 9.37
CA VAL A 41 -10.10 -7.82 7.94
C VAL A 41 -9.71 -6.37 7.59
N GLY A 42 -10.10 -5.42 8.43
CA GLY A 42 -9.78 -4.00 8.26
C GLY A 42 -8.27 -3.72 8.27
N THR A 43 -7.52 -4.33 9.19
CA THR A 43 -6.05 -4.19 9.25
C THR A 43 -5.37 -4.82 8.04
N VAL A 44 -5.80 -6.00 7.59
CA VAL A 44 -5.28 -6.61 6.35
C VAL A 44 -5.54 -5.73 5.14
N LEU A 45 -6.75 -5.20 5.00
CA LEU A 45 -7.10 -4.27 3.91
C LEU A 45 -6.29 -2.97 4.00
N LEU A 46 -6.13 -2.40 5.18
CA LEU A 46 -5.33 -1.20 5.40
C LEU A 46 -3.87 -1.43 5.01
N LEU A 47 -3.28 -2.53 5.46
CA LEU A 47 -1.91 -2.89 5.11
C LEU A 47 -1.75 -3.11 3.60
N LEU A 48 -2.70 -3.77 2.96
CA LEU A 48 -2.71 -3.94 1.51
C LEU A 48 -2.76 -2.59 0.78
N LEU A 49 -3.62 -1.68 1.23
CA LEU A 49 -3.70 -0.31 0.68
C LEU A 49 -2.39 0.46 0.88
N LEU A 50 -1.76 0.34 2.05
CA LEU A 50 -0.45 0.95 2.32
C LEU A 50 0.64 0.38 1.43
N VAL A 51 0.65 -0.94 1.18
CA VAL A 51 1.59 -1.58 0.24
C VAL A 51 1.36 -1.06 -1.16
N ILE A 52 0.10 -0.97 -1.62
CA ILE A 52 -0.24 -0.40 -2.92
C ILE A 52 0.23 1.05 -3.00
N ALA A 53 -0.08 1.88 -1.99
CA ALA A 53 0.34 3.28 -1.96
C ALA A 53 1.87 3.41 -1.97
N HIS A 54 2.59 2.61 -1.18
CA HIS A 54 4.05 2.61 -1.14
C HIS A 54 4.66 2.14 -2.48
N CYS A 55 4.14 1.07 -3.07
CA CYS A 55 4.58 0.59 -4.38
C CYS A 55 4.26 1.59 -5.49
N CYS A 56 3.07 2.19 -5.51
CA CYS A 56 2.68 3.22 -6.48
C CYS A 56 3.51 4.49 -6.30
N CYS A 57 3.77 4.95 -5.07
CA CYS A 57 4.64 6.10 -4.83
C CYS A 57 6.11 5.77 -5.16
N HIS A 58 6.61 4.56 -4.90
CA HIS A 58 7.97 4.18 -5.25
C HIS A 58 8.16 3.98 -6.77
N CYS A 59 7.13 3.48 -7.48
CA CYS A 59 7.14 3.31 -8.93
C CYS A 59 6.87 4.63 -9.68
N CYS A 60 6.06 5.54 -9.16
CA CYS A 60 5.77 6.85 -9.78
C CYS A 60 6.76 7.95 -9.36
N CYS A 61 7.42 7.83 -8.19
CA CYS A 61 8.50 8.71 -7.74
C CYS A 61 9.89 8.10 -7.97
N ALA A 62 10.00 6.97 -8.68
CA ALA A 62 11.21 6.60 -9.40
C ALA A 62 11.41 7.58 -10.58
N SER A 63 11.61 8.86 -10.26
CA SER A 63 12.50 9.67 -11.08
C SER A 63 13.78 8.86 -11.21
N PRO A 64 14.29 8.60 -12.43
CA PRO A 64 15.62 8.07 -12.54
C PRO A 64 16.50 9.08 -11.82
N LYS A 65 17.04 8.72 -10.64
CA LYS A 65 18.26 9.35 -10.15
C LYS A 65 19.14 9.41 -11.39
N PRO A 66 19.61 10.59 -11.86
CA PRO A 66 20.54 10.61 -12.94
C PRO A 66 21.71 9.82 -12.39
N ARG A 67 21.82 8.58 -12.86
CA ARG A 67 23.01 7.77 -12.73
C ARG A 67 24.04 8.74 -13.29
N LYS A 68 24.83 9.35 -12.41
CA LYS A 68 26.10 9.95 -12.81
C LYS A 68 26.90 8.75 -13.31
N VAL A 69 26.58 8.33 -14.53
CA VAL A 69 27.49 7.68 -15.43
C VAL A 69 28.55 8.74 -15.59
N ARG A 70 29.55 8.72 -14.69
CA ARG A 70 30.87 9.16 -15.10
C ARG A 70 31.11 8.40 -16.40
N PRO A 71 31.33 9.06 -17.55
CA PRO A 71 31.80 8.32 -18.70
C PRO A 71 33.11 7.67 -18.25
N GLY A 72 33.05 6.36 -18.06
CA GLY A 72 34.18 5.53 -17.71
C GLY A 72 35.16 5.57 -18.86
N LYS A 73 36.02 6.59 -18.84
CA LYS A 73 37.26 6.70 -19.60
C LYS A 73 38.15 7.74 -18.94
N GLU A 74 38.39 7.58 -17.64
CA GLU A 74 39.62 8.11 -17.05
C GLU A 74 40.72 7.08 -17.28
N ARG A 75 41.77 7.58 -17.91
CA ARG A 75 42.91 6.90 -18.55
C ARG A 75 43.62 5.96 -17.55
N PRO A 76 44.34 4.91 -17.99
CA PRO A 76 45.27 4.25 -17.08
C PRO A 76 46.25 5.32 -16.57
N LYS A 77 46.13 5.70 -15.29
CA LYS A 77 47.11 6.55 -14.63
C LYS A 77 48.38 5.72 -14.53
N GLY A 78 49.32 5.97 -15.43
CA GLY A 78 50.70 5.57 -15.23
C GLY A 78 51.19 6.15 -13.91
N MET A 79 51.98 5.38 -13.18
CA MET A 79 52.73 5.92 -12.04
C MET A 79 53.84 6.77 -12.64
N ASP A 80 53.71 8.10 -12.58
CA ASP A 80 54.79 9.00 -12.98
C ASP A 80 55.94 8.83 -11.99
N ASN A 81 56.98 8.11 -12.40
CA ASN A 81 58.21 7.91 -11.64
C ASN A 81 59.03 9.20 -11.66
N TRP A 82 58.92 10.02 -10.62
CA TRP A 82 59.75 11.21 -10.38
C TRP A 82 61.14 10.90 -9.80
N ALA A 83 61.66 9.67 -10.00
CA ALA A 83 62.84 9.18 -9.29
C ALA A 83 64.17 9.37 -10.04
N MET A 84 64.27 10.33 -10.95
CA MET A 84 65.56 10.70 -11.54
C MET A 84 65.49 12.08 -12.19
N GLU A 85 65.78 13.12 -11.40
CA GLU A 85 66.41 14.33 -11.93
C GLU A 85 67.84 14.32 -11.36
N PRO A 86 68.89 14.39 -12.21
CA PRO A 86 70.29 14.41 -11.78
C PRO A 86 70.72 15.76 -11.16
#